data_AF-A0A417GLT9-F1
#
_entry.id   AF-A0A417GLT9-F1
#
_cell.length_a   1.000
_cell.length_b   1.000
_cell.length_c   1.000
_cell.angle_alpha   90.00
_cell.angle_beta   90.00
_cell.angle_gamma   90.00
#
_symmetry.space_group_name_H-M   'P 1'
#
loop_
_entity.id
_entity.type
_entity.pdbx_description
1 polymer ?
#
loop_
_entity_poly.entity_id
_entity_poly.type
_entity_poly.pdbx_seq_one_letter_code
_entity_poly.pdbx_strand_id
1 'polypeptide(L)' 'MEIVLNFLLNYITLAVAGIAFVIILVVLFAKRKSLSRSTKLIFTVLLIILAVYFVFIIWITIAAGGNQPANPPTPIIP' A
#
# COMPACT_ATOMS: atom_id res chain seq x y z
N MET A 1 -10.05 -10.23 12.57
CA MET A 1 -8.81 -10.12 11.77
C MET A 1 -9.13 -9.92 10.28
N GLU A 2 -10.05 -10.68 9.70
CA GLU A 2 -10.45 -10.58 8.29
C GLU A 2 -11.03 -9.22 7.87
N ILE A 3 -11.87 -8.58 8.71
CA ILE A 3 -12.48 -7.28 8.38
C ILE A 3 -11.40 -6.20 8.12
N VAL A 4 -10.38 -6.17 8.98
CA VAL A 4 -9.26 -5.22 8.86
C VAL A 4 -8.46 -5.51 7.59
N LEU A 5 -8.16 -6.79 7.32
CA LEU A 5 -7.42 -7.19 6.12
C LEU A 5 -8.19 -6.90 4.83
N ASN A 6 -9.51 -7.14 4.81
CA ASN A 6 -10.38 -6.81 3.68
C ASN A 6 -10.47 -5.31 3.44
N PHE A 7 -10.42 -4.49 4.49
CA PHE A 7 -10.38 -3.04 4.36
C PHE A 7 -9.03 -2.55 3.83
N LEU A 8 -7.92 -3.08 4.37
CA LEU A 8 -6.56 -2.72 3.97
C LEU A 8 -6.23 -3.18 2.54
N LEU A 9 -6.65 -4.38 2.15
CA LEU A 9 -6.46 -4.91 0.80
C LEU A 9 -7.55 -4.48 -0.19
N ASN A 10 -8.53 -3.68 0.26
CA ASN A 10 -9.57 -3.17 -0.62
C ASN A 10 -8.94 -2.33 -1.74
N TYR A 11 -9.36 -2.58 -2.98
CA TYR A 11 -8.82 -1.89 -4.15
C TYR A 11 -9.02 -0.37 -4.09
N ILE A 12 -10.13 0.11 -3.53
CA ILE A 12 -10.41 1.55 -3.36
C ILE A 12 -9.43 2.13 -2.34
N THR A 13 -9.27 1.47 -1.19
CA THR A 13 -8.31 1.90 -0.15
C THR A 13 -6.90 1.97 -0.71
N LEU A 14 -6.48 0.95 -1.45
CA LEU A 14 -5.15 0.88 -2.05
C LEU A 14 -4.94 1.99 -3.11
N ALA A 15 -5.93 2.22 -3.97
CA ALA A 15 -5.87 3.26 -4.98
C ALA A 15 -5.78 4.66 -4.35
N VAL A 16 -6.63 4.95 -3.35
CA VAL A 16 -6.62 6.24 -2.64
C VAL A 16 -5.30 6.45 -1.92
N ALA A 17 -4.77 5.43 -1.24
CA ALA A 17 -3.47 5.49 -0.60
C ALA A 17 -2.33 5.75 -1.61
N GLY A 18 -2.37 5.10 -2.77
CA GLY A 18 -1.39 5.28 -3.84
C GLY A 18 -1.41 6.70 -4.41
N ILE A 19 -2.60 7.21 -4.70
CA ILE A 19 -2.77 8.59 -5.19
C ILE A 19 -2.28 9.59 -4.15
N ALA A 20 -2.66 9.43 -2.88
CA ALA A 20 -2.22 10.30 -1.79
C ALA A 20 -0.69 10.31 -1.67
N PHE A 21 -0.05 9.14 -1.72
CA PHE A 21 1.40 9.01 -1.66
C PHE A 21 2.09 9.78 -2.78
N VAL A 22 1.64 9.62 -4.03
CA VAL A 22 2.20 10.35 -5.18
C VAL A 22 1.99 11.85 -5.05
N ILE A 23 0.80 12.30 -4.65
CA ILE A 23 0.50 13.74 -4.45
C ILE A 23 1.43 14.33 -3.40
N ILE A 24 1.62 13.67 -2.26
CA ILE A 24 2.48 14.18 -1.18
C ILE A 24 3.92 14.28 -1.66
N LEU A 25 4.43 13.29 -2.39
CA LEU A 25 5.77 13.34 -2.99
C LEU A 25 5.93 14.51 -3.97
N VAL A 26 4.97 14.69 -4.88
CA VAL A 26 4.96 15.79 -5.86
C VAL A 26 4.95 17.14 -5.14
N VAL A 27 4.08 17.30 -4.14
CA VAL A 27 3.98 18.56 -3.38
C VAL A 27 5.27 18.85 -2.60
N LEU A 28 5.87 17.84 -1.96
CA LEU A 28 7.14 18.00 -1.26
C LEU A 28 8.27 18.38 -2.20
N PHE A 29 8.32 17.78 -3.40
CA PHE A 29 9.38 18.07 -4.37
C PHE A 29 9.19 19.44 -5.03
N ALA A 30 7.98 19.74 -5.52
CA ALA A 30 7.66 20.97 -6.25
C ALA A 30 7.65 22.21 -5.35
N LYS A 31 7.10 22.10 -4.13
CA LYS A 31 6.98 23.24 -3.20
C LYS A 31 8.00 23.20 -2.06
N ARG A 32 9.11 22.46 -2.22
CA ARG A 32 10.12 22.24 -1.17
C ARG A 32 10.63 23.52 -0.49
N LYS A 33 10.72 24.65 -1.19
CA LYS A 33 11.21 25.92 -0.63
C LYS A 33 10.10 26.80 -0.04
N SER A 34 8.85 26.58 -0.44
CA SER A 34 7.69 27.39 -0.05
C SER A 34 6.93 26.79 1.14
N LEU A 35 7.03 25.48 1.36
CA LEU A 35 6.38 24.83 2.49
C LEU A 35 7.03 25.21 3.82
N SER A 36 6.20 25.51 4.82
CA SER A 36 6.63 25.71 6.20
C SER A 36 7.32 24.45 6.75
N ARG A 37 8.22 24.61 7.72
CA ARG A 37 8.92 23.48 8.37
C ARG A 37 7.93 22.49 8.98
N SER A 38 6.85 22.98 9.59
CA SER A 38 5.79 22.16 10.19
C SER A 38 5.02 21.35 9.14
N THR A 39 4.65 21.97 8.02
CA THR A 39 3.96 21.26 6.93
C THR A 39 4.82 20.16 6.32
N LYS A 40 6.13 20.42 6.16
CA LYS A 40 7.08 19.39 5.71
C LYS A 40 7.13 18.21 6.67
N LEU A 41 7.24 18.46 7.97
CA LEU A 41 7.24 17.40 8.99
C LEU A 41 5.96 16.58 8.93
N ILE A 42 4.79 17.22 8.83
CA ILE A 42 3.50 16.53 8.71
C ILE A 42 3.48 15.63 7.47
N PHE A 43 3.88 16.15 6.30
CA PHE A 43 3.92 15.37 5.07
C PHE A 43 4.95 14.24 5.13
N THR A 44 6.10 14.46 5.76
CA THR A 44 7.10 13.41 5.97
C THR A 44 6.57 12.30 6.86
N VAL A 45 5.91 12.63 7.99
CA VAL A 45 5.28 11.63 8.87
C VAL A 45 4.19 10.86 8.13
N LEU A 46 3.35 11.56 7.35
CA LEU A 46 2.30 10.94 6.55
C LEU A 46 2.88 9.99 5.49
N LEU A 47 3.99 10.36 4.86
CA LEU A 47 4.71 9.47 3.94
C LEU A 47 5.29 8.24 4.63
N ILE A 48 5.82 8.37 5.84
CA ILE A 48 6.33 7.22 6.60
C ILE A 48 5.19 6.25 6.90
N ILE A 49 4.03 6.75 7.34
CA ILE A 49 2.85 5.92 7.59
C ILE A 49 2.40 5.21 6.31
N LEU A 50 2.31 5.93 5.19
CA LEU A 50 1.96 5.33 3.89
C LEU A 50 2.99 4.30 3.44
N ALA A 51 4.28 4.57 3.62
CA ALA A 51 5.35 3.63 3.25
C ALA A 51 5.28 2.34 4.08
N VAL A 52 5.09 2.44 5.40
CA VAL A 52 4.90 1.28 6.27
C VAL A 52 3.66 0.48 5.85
N TYR A 53 2.57 1.18 5.52
CA TYR A 53 1.37 0.55 4.97
C TYR A 53 1.65 -0.23 3.68
N PHE A 54 2.33 0.36 2.70
CA PHE A 54 2.67 -0.35 1.46
C PHE A 54 3.60 -1.53 1.68
N VAL A 55 4.61 -1.40 2.54
CA VAL A 55 5.51 -2.50 2.90
C VAL A 55 4.71 -3.66 3.51
N PHE A 56 3.77 -3.37 4.41
CA PHE A 56 2.89 -4.37 5.01
C PHE A 56 2.02 -5.07 3.95
N ILE A 57 1.40 -4.31 3.04
CA ILE A 57 0.58 -4.87 1.96
C ILE A 57 1.42 -5.78 1.07
N ILE A 58 2.58 -5.31 0.60
CA ILE A 58 3.50 -6.09 -0.25
C ILE A 58 3.92 -7.38 0.46
N TRP A 59 4.28 -7.30 1.75
CA TRP A 59 4.64 -8.47 2.54
C TRP A 59 3.51 -9.52 2.58
N ILE A 60 2.29 -9.10 2.90
CA ILE A 60 1.11 -9.99 2.95
C ILE A 60 0.83 -10.57 1.56
N THR A 61 0.90 -9.77 0.50
CA THR A 61 0.68 -10.21 -0.88
C THR A 61 1.71 -11.25 -1.31
N ILE A 62 2.98 -11.10 -0.95
CA ILE A 62 4.02 -12.11 -1.25
C ILE A 62 3.78 -13.37 -0.43
N ALA A 63 3.53 -13.23 0.88
CA ALA A 63 3.33 -14.37 1.78
C ALA A 63 2.08 -15.20 1.43
N ALA A 64 1.02 -14.57 0.93
CA ALA A 64 -0.24 -15.24 0.56
C ALA A 64 -0.38 -15.56 -0.93
N GLY A 65 0.33 -14.84 -1.81
CA GLY A 65 0.27 -15.02 -3.27
C GLY A 65 1.04 -16.24 -3.78
N GLY A 66 1.95 -16.79 -2.97
CA GLY A 66 2.69 -18.03 -3.27
C GLY A 66 1.91 -19.33 -3.02
N ASN A 67 0.63 -19.24 -2.64
CA ASN A 67 -0.20 -20.39 -2.29
C ASN A 67 -0.65 -21.16 -3.55
N GLN A 68 0.30 -21.77 -4.27
CA GLN A 68 -0.02 -22.79 -5.25
C GLN A 68 -0.77 -23.92 -4.51
N PRO A 69 -1.89 -24.43 -5.04
CA PRO A 69 -2.59 -25.53 -4.38
C PRO A 69 -1.60 -26.66 -4.08
N ALA A 70 -1.58 -27.11 -2.83
CA ALA A 70 -0.62 -28.11 -2.34
C ALA A 70 -0.64 -29.40 -3.18
N ASN A 71 -1.77 -29.65 -3.84
CA ASN A 71 -1.96 -30.75 -4.76
C ASN A 71 -2.15 -30.22 -6.19
N PRO A 72 -1.52 -30.83 -7.19
CA PRO A 72 -1.83 -30.56 -8.58
C PRO A 72 -3.31 -30.84 -8.85
N PRO A 73 -3.95 -30.12 -9.79
CA PRO A 73 -5.35 -30.37 -10.14
C PRO A 73 -5.52 -31.83 -10.58
N THR A 74 -6.51 -32.52 -10.02
CA THR A 74 -6.92 -33.85 -10.50
C THR A 74 -7.43 -33.73 -11.93
N PRO A 75 -6.86 -34.48 -12.89
CA PRO A 75 -7.36 -34.49 -14.26
C PRO A 75 -8.82 -34.92 -14.27
N ILE A 76 -9.67 -34.09 -14.86
CA ILE A 76 -11.01 -34.52 -15.28
C ILE A 76 -10.80 -35.31 -16.56
N ILE A 77 -10.89 -36.64 -16.48
CA ILE A 77 -10.89 -37.50 -17.67
C ILE A 77 -12.15 -37.13 -18.47
N PRO A 78 -12.02 -36.82 -19.78
CA PRO A 78 -13.14 -36.42 -20.61
C PRO A 78 -14.19 -37.52 -20.78
#